data_AF-A0A7C0VRS8-F1
#
_entry.id   AF-A0A7C0VRS8-F1
#
_cell.length_a   1.000
_cell.length_b   1.000
_cell.length_c   1.000
_cell.angle_alpha   90.00
_cell.angle_beta   90.00
_cell.angle_gamma   90.00
#
_symmetry.space_group_name_H-M   'P 1'
#
loop_
_entity.id
_entity.type
_entity.pdbx_description
1 polymer ?
#
loop_
_entity_poly.entity_id
_entity_poly.type
_entity_poly.pdbx_seq_one_letter_code
_entity_poly.pdbx_strand_id
1 'polypeptide(L)'
;MFTKGQIFSVDFMFALSLFLTGLTIVLFFWSYVNTQISESKTYEEMSSICYSISDIWFNEGYPEFWNPNNVVVLGLSNNKRINQTKLNYLSILGYEKVKRLVGAQLYELYFRVYDENNVTLFSFPSEEPQNERIAFKVKRLGILNSTPVVIETVVWS
;
A
#
# COMPACT_ATOMS: atom_id res chain seq x y z
N MET A 1 10.93 8.14 -67.48
CA MET A 1 11.58 6.83 -67.28
C MET A 1 12.33 6.93 -65.96
N PHE A 2 11.86 6.28 -64.90
CA PHE A 2 12.55 6.33 -63.61
C PHE A 2 13.92 5.67 -63.74
N THR A 3 14.97 6.30 -63.25
CA THR A 3 16.30 5.67 -63.23
C THR A 3 16.26 4.52 -62.21
N LYS A 4 16.98 3.42 -62.48
CA LYS A 4 16.96 2.23 -61.62
C LYS A 4 17.26 2.54 -60.14
N GLY A 5 18.08 3.57 -59.89
CA GLY A 5 18.36 4.06 -58.53
C GLY A 5 17.14 4.63 -57.81
N GLN A 6 16.22 5.31 -58.50
CA GLN A 6 15.00 5.86 -57.89
C GLN A 6 14.07 4.75 -57.40
N ILE A 7 13.93 3.66 -58.16
CA ILE A 7 13.09 2.51 -57.79
C ILE A 7 13.65 1.84 -56.52
N PHE A 8 14.97 1.67 -56.46
CA PHE A 8 15.64 1.09 -55.28
C PHE A 8 15.47 1.96 -54.03
N SER A 9 15.63 3.28 -54.15
CA SER A 9 15.45 4.19 -53.02
C SER A 9 14.01 4.18 -52.50
N VAL A 10 13.00 4.14 -53.38
CA VAL A 10 11.59 4.06 -52.99
C VAL A 10 11.29 2.76 -52.25
N ASP A 11 11.77 1.62 -52.77
CA ASP A 11 11.60 0.31 -52.13
C ASP A 11 12.25 0.28 -50.74
N PHE A 12 13.48 0.80 -50.62
CA PHE A 12 14.17 0.93 -49.34
C PHE A 12 13.41 1.82 -48.35
N MET A 13 12.88 2.96 -48.80
CA MET A 13 12.08 3.85 -47.95
C MET A 13 10.80 3.18 -47.44
N PHE A 14 10.12 2.39 -48.28
CA PHE A 14 8.95 1.61 -47.87
C PHE A 14 9.31 0.53 -46.86
N ALA A 15 10.36 -0.25 -47.10
CA ALA A 15 10.85 -1.26 -46.17
C ALA A 15 11.24 -0.66 -44.82
N LEU A 16 11.96 0.48 -44.84
CA LEU A 16 12.34 1.21 -43.64
C LEU A 16 11.12 1.75 -42.89
N SER A 17 10.13 2.30 -43.58
CA SER A 17 8.89 2.80 -42.98
C SER A 17 8.10 1.70 -42.28
N LEU A 18 7.95 0.54 -42.94
CA LEU A 18 7.32 -0.65 -42.36
C LEU A 18 8.09 -1.15 -41.15
N PHE A 19 9.41 -1.19 -41.23
CA PHE A 19 10.26 -1.58 -40.11
C PHE A 19 10.11 -0.64 -38.91
N LEU A 20 10.16 0.68 -39.14
CA LEU A 20 10.01 1.68 -38.08
C LEU A 20 8.63 1.64 -37.44
N THR A 21 7.58 1.39 -38.24
CA THR A 21 6.22 1.24 -37.74
C THR A 21 6.09 -0.01 -36.87
N GLY A 22 6.61 -1.15 -37.36
CA GLY A 22 6.65 -2.40 -36.58
C GLY A 22 7.42 -2.22 -35.26
N LEU A 23 8.60 -1.59 -35.32
CA LEU A 23 9.41 -1.30 -34.14
C LEU A 23 8.67 -0.41 -33.14
N THR A 24 7.98 0.61 -33.63
CA THR A 24 7.19 1.53 -32.79
C THR A 24 6.08 0.77 -32.06
N ILE A 25 5.33 -0.07 -32.77
CA ILE A 25 4.27 -0.90 -32.17
C ILE A 25 4.85 -1.81 -31.07
N VAL A 26 5.98 -2.46 -31.34
CA VAL A 26 6.65 -3.33 -30.36
C VAL A 26 7.07 -2.54 -29.11
N LEU A 27 7.65 -1.36 -29.27
CA LEU A 27 8.07 -0.51 -28.15
C LEU A 27 6.88 -0.02 -27.31
N PHE A 28 5.78 0.38 -27.95
CA PHE A 28 4.55 0.77 -27.25
C PHE A 28 3.96 -0.40 -26.47
N PHE A 29 3.86 -1.58 -27.10
CA PHE A 29 3.34 -2.77 -26.45
C PHE A 29 4.22 -3.18 -25.26
N TRP A 30 5.54 -3.16 -25.43
CA TRP A 30 6.49 -3.45 -24.36
C TRP A 30 6.35 -2.48 -23.18
N SER A 31 6.24 -1.18 -23.46
CA SER A 31 6.01 -0.16 -22.44
C SER A 31 4.71 -0.41 -21.67
N TYR A 32 3.61 -0.63 -22.40
CA TYR A 32 2.31 -0.92 -21.81
C TYR A 32 2.33 -2.17 -20.90
N VAL A 33 2.91 -3.27 -21.38
CA VAL A 33 3.03 -4.51 -20.60
C VAL A 33 3.87 -4.30 -19.34
N ASN A 34 4.98 -3.56 -19.42
CA ASN A 34 5.81 -3.29 -18.24
C ASN A 34 5.09 -2.41 -17.21
N THR A 35 4.33 -1.40 -17.66
CA THR A 35 3.50 -0.60 -16.75
C THR A 35 2.47 -1.46 -16.04
N GLN A 36 1.76 -2.34 -16.77
CA GLN A 36 0.78 -3.26 -16.19
C GLN A 36 1.41 -4.23 -15.19
N ILE A 37 2.58 -4.81 -15.53
CA ILE A 37 3.32 -5.68 -14.62
C ILE A 37 3.74 -4.93 -13.35
N SER A 38 4.22 -3.69 -13.49
CA SER A 38 4.61 -2.87 -12.35
C SER A 38 3.41 -2.54 -11.45
N GLU A 39 2.28 -2.13 -12.03
CA GLU A 39 1.05 -1.84 -11.27
C GLU A 39 0.55 -3.08 -10.52
N SER A 40 0.54 -4.25 -11.16
CA SER A 40 0.13 -5.51 -10.53
C SER A 40 1.06 -5.90 -9.37
N LYS A 41 2.39 -5.74 -9.53
CA LYS A 41 3.34 -6.02 -8.46
C LYS A 41 3.14 -5.10 -7.26
N THR A 42 3.03 -3.79 -7.51
CA THR A 42 2.76 -2.81 -6.45
C THR A 42 1.44 -3.14 -5.74
N TYR A 43 0.41 -3.54 -6.49
CA TYR A 43 -0.89 -3.95 -5.93
C TYR A 43 -0.76 -5.17 -5.00
N GLU A 44 -0.07 -6.23 -5.44
CA GLU A 44 0.17 -7.43 -4.63
C GLU A 44 1.00 -7.14 -3.37
N GLU A 45 2.07 -6.35 -3.51
CA GLU A 45 2.94 -5.95 -2.39
C GLU A 45 2.17 -5.14 -1.34
N MET A 46 1.40 -4.13 -1.77
CA MET A 46 0.55 -3.33 -0.87
C MET A 46 -0.50 -4.18 -0.17
N SER A 47 -1.14 -5.12 -0.88
CA SER A 47 -2.11 -6.03 -0.28
C SER A 47 -1.45 -6.89 0.81
N SER A 48 -0.32 -7.51 0.49
CA SER A 48 0.44 -8.36 1.43
C SER A 48 0.88 -7.58 2.67
N ILE A 49 1.35 -6.34 2.49
CA ILE A 49 1.75 -5.46 3.60
C ILE A 49 0.53 -5.05 4.42
N CYS A 50 -0.59 -4.67 3.80
CA CYS A 50 -1.82 -4.32 4.50
C CYS A 50 -2.32 -5.48 5.39
N TYR A 51 -2.31 -6.71 4.87
CA TYR A 51 -2.64 -7.89 5.67
C TYR A 51 -1.66 -8.10 6.83
N SER A 52 -0.36 -8.04 6.56
CA SER A 52 0.69 -8.20 7.58
C SER A 52 0.56 -7.17 8.71
N ILE A 53 0.31 -5.90 8.36
CA ILE A 53 0.08 -4.83 9.34
C ILE A 53 -1.21 -5.08 10.12
N SER A 54 -2.28 -5.50 9.42
CA SER A 54 -3.54 -5.82 10.08
C SER A 54 -3.41 -6.94 11.12
N ASP A 55 -2.47 -7.88 10.95
CA ASP A 55 -2.13 -8.91 11.94
C ASP A 55 -1.35 -8.33 13.13
N ILE A 56 -0.42 -7.40 12.89
CA ILE A 56 0.40 -6.76 13.93
C ILE A 56 -0.48 -6.14 15.02
N TRP A 57 -1.61 -5.53 14.67
CA TRP A 57 -2.54 -4.92 15.63
C TRP A 57 -3.09 -5.89 16.66
N PHE A 58 -3.24 -7.17 16.30
CA PHE A 58 -3.78 -8.20 17.19
C PHE A 58 -2.70 -8.93 18.00
N ASN A 59 -1.43 -8.65 17.73
CA ASN A 59 -0.31 -9.13 18.52
C ASN A 59 -0.10 -8.27 19.77
N GLU A 60 0.56 -8.83 20.76
CA GLU A 60 0.87 -8.10 22.01
C GLU A 60 2.05 -7.13 21.84
N GLY A 61 2.88 -7.36 20.83
CA GLY A 61 4.13 -6.63 20.64
C GLY A 61 5.20 -7.07 21.65
N TYR A 62 6.36 -6.43 21.56
CA TYR A 62 7.47 -6.70 22.46
C TYR A 62 8.18 -5.41 22.85
N PRO A 63 8.41 -5.17 24.16
CA PRO A 63 7.92 -5.94 25.32
C PRO A 63 6.37 -5.96 25.44
N GLU A 64 5.78 -6.90 26.20
CA GLU A 64 4.31 -7.02 26.34
C GLU A 64 3.64 -5.70 26.79
N PHE A 65 4.29 -4.99 27.72
CA PHE A 65 3.86 -3.68 28.22
C PHE A 65 4.75 -2.56 27.68
N TRP A 66 4.97 -2.55 26.36
CA TRP A 66 5.75 -1.51 25.72
C TRP A 66 5.11 -0.12 25.89
N ASN A 67 5.97 0.88 25.83
CA ASN A 67 5.66 2.31 25.86
C ASN A 67 6.48 3.02 24.76
N PRO A 68 6.28 4.33 24.55
CA PRO A 68 6.94 5.05 23.46
C PRO A 68 8.49 4.99 23.47
N ASN A 69 9.09 4.71 24.63
CA ASN A 69 10.53 4.72 24.84
C ASN A 69 11.19 3.33 24.67
N ASN A 70 10.46 2.23 24.86
CA ASN A 70 11.03 0.87 24.89
C ASN A 70 10.46 -0.10 23.84
N VAL A 71 9.53 0.34 22.98
CA VAL A 71 8.93 -0.52 21.96
C VAL A 71 9.99 -1.03 20.96
N VAL A 72 10.01 -2.35 20.75
CA VAL A 72 10.85 -3.02 19.75
C VAL A 72 9.98 -3.61 18.64
N VAL A 73 8.92 -4.32 19.02
CA VAL A 73 7.91 -4.85 18.11
C VAL A 73 6.56 -4.26 18.48
N LEU A 74 5.88 -3.66 17.51
CA LEU A 74 4.58 -3.06 17.74
C LEU A 74 3.50 -4.14 17.86
N GLY A 75 2.48 -3.86 18.65
CA GLY A 75 1.29 -4.69 18.79
C GLY A 75 0.34 -4.01 19.75
N LEU A 76 -0.96 -4.05 19.49
CA LEU A 76 -1.96 -3.25 20.22
C LEU A 76 -2.80 -4.10 21.16
N SER A 77 -2.59 -5.42 21.17
CA SER A 77 -3.37 -6.35 21.98
C SER A 77 -2.70 -6.62 23.34
N ASN A 78 -3.50 -7.00 24.33
CA ASN A 78 -3.08 -7.72 25.52
C ASN A 78 -4.19 -8.74 25.82
N ASN A 79 -3.85 -10.01 26.04
CA ASN A 79 -4.85 -11.05 26.35
C ASN A 79 -5.98 -11.12 25.30
N LYS A 80 -5.63 -11.00 24.01
CA LYS A 80 -6.56 -11.01 22.86
C LYS A 80 -7.56 -9.85 22.82
N ARG A 81 -7.29 -8.74 23.53
CA ARG A 81 -8.12 -7.53 23.53
C ARG A 81 -7.25 -6.33 23.18
N ILE A 82 -7.81 -5.40 22.41
CA ILE A 82 -7.10 -4.16 22.09
C ILE A 82 -6.96 -3.32 23.36
N ASN A 83 -5.75 -2.84 23.59
CA ASN A 83 -5.37 -2.07 24.75
C ASN A 83 -5.44 -0.58 24.44
N GLN A 84 -6.32 0.15 25.15
CA GLN A 84 -6.50 1.60 24.96
C GLN A 84 -5.22 2.41 25.21
N THR A 85 -4.41 2.03 26.19
CA THR A 85 -3.16 2.74 26.50
C THR A 85 -2.17 2.64 25.35
N LYS A 86 -2.07 1.46 24.72
CA LYS A 86 -1.21 1.26 23.54
C LYS A 86 -1.70 2.02 22.32
N LEU A 87 -3.02 2.15 22.13
CA LEU A 87 -3.60 3.02 21.10
C LEU A 87 -3.13 4.46 21.28
N ASN A 88 -3.23 4.99 22.50
CA ASN A 88 -2.81 6.35 22.81
C ASN A 88 -1.29 6.54 22.60
N TYR A 89 -0.48 5.50 22.79
CA TYR A 89 0.96 5.54 22.52
C TYR A 89 1.31 5.61 21.04
N LEU A 90 0.45 5.18 20.12
CA LEU A 90 0.70 5.33 18.67
C LEU A 90 0.87 6.79 18.29
N SER A 91 -0.02 7.66 18.78
CA SER A 91 0.04 9.11 18.54
C SER A 91 1.31 9.74 19.10
N ILE A 92 1.86 9.19 20.20
CA ILE A 92 3.09 9.68 20.83
C ILE A 92 4.35 9.18 20.11
N LEU A 93 4.34 7.96 19.59
CA LEU A 93 5.45 7.39 18.83
C LEU A 93 5.78 8.20 17.57
N GLY A 94 4.76 8.82 16.99
CA GLY A 94 4.85 9.55 15.73
C GLY A 94 4.71 8.62 14.52
N TYR A 95 4.19 9.21 13.45
CA TYR A 95 3.80 8.50 12.23
C TYR A 95 4.94 7.70 11.58
N GLU A 96 6.07 8.35 11.32
CA GLU A 96 7.25 7.72 10.69
C GLU A 96 7.81 6.56 11.51
N LYS A 97 7.80 6.68 12.85
CA LYS A 97 8.27 5.61 13.72
C LYS A 97 7.34 4.40 13.64
N VAL A 98 6.03 4.62 13.63
CA VAL A 98 5.03 3.55 13.48
C VAL A 98 5.19 2.87 12.12
N LYS A 99 5.24 3.63 11.01
CA LYS A 99 5.48 3.09 9.65
C LYS A 99 6.69 2.16 9.61
N ARG A 100 7.81 2.61 10.20
CA ARG A 100 9.02 1.79 10.28
C ARG A 100 8.85 0.52 11.10
N LEU A 101 8.18 0.59 12.26
CA LEU A 101 7.97 -0.56 13.14
C LEU A 101 7.04 -1.62 12.53
N VAL A 102 6.10 -1.22 11.69
CA VAL A 102 5.17 -2.16 11.03
C VAL A 102 5.62 -2.57 9.62
N GLY A 103 6.77 -2.07 9.15
CA GLY A 103 7.30 -2.39 7.83
C GLY A 103 6.65 -1.63 6.66
N ALA A 104 5.85 -0.59 6.93
CA ALA A 104 5.18 0.23 5.92
C ALA A 104 6.03 1.43 5.48
N GLN A 105 7.36 1.31 5.36
CA GLN A 105 8.21 2.49 5.14
C GLN A 105 7.98 3.15 3.77
N LEU A 106 7.68 2.32 2.77
CA LEU A 106 7.47 2.74 1.37
C LEU A 106 6.03 3.14 1.07
N TYR A 107 5.12 2.97 2.03
CA TYR A 107 3.69 3.19 1.85
C TYR A 107 3.16 4.06 2.95
N GLU A 108 2.04 4.69 2.71
CA GLU A 108 1.30 5.40 3.73
C GLU A 108 0.32 4.45 4.43
N LEU A 109 -0.02 4.79 5.68
CA LEU A 109 -0.78 3.95 6.58
C LEU A 109 -1.84 4.77 7.29
N TYR A 110 -3.05 4.21 7.34
CA TYR A 110 -4.14 4.73 8.14
C TYR A 110 -4.76 3.59 8.92
N PHE A 111 -5.03 3.87 10.18
CA PHE A 111 -5.55 2.93 11.14
C PHE A 111 -6.73 3.59 11.84
N ARG A 112 -7.86 2.88 11.89
CA ARG A 112 -9.08 3.39 12.52
C ARG A 112 -9.74 2.29 13.33
N VAL A 113 -10.22 2.65 14.52
CA VAL A 113 -11.07 1.81 15.35
C VAL A 113 -12.43 2.50 15.45
N TYR A 114 -13.49 1.78 15.12
CA TYR A 114 -14.85 2.30 15.18
C TYR A 114 -15.85 1.26 15.71
N ASP A 115 -16.97 1.74 16.24
CA ASP A 115 -18.03 0.90 16.80
C ASP A 115 -19.01 0.38 15.71
N GLU A 116 -20.03 -0.37 16.11
CA GLU A 116 -21.06 -0.88 15.19
C GLU A 116 -21.86 0.23 14.47
N ASN A 117 -21.90 1.44 15.05
CA ASN A 117 -22.57 2.62 14.50
C ASN A 117 -21.64 3.46 13.60
N ASN A 118 -20.44 2.96 13.29
CA ASN A 118 -19.43 3.65 12.49
C ASN A 118 -18.88 4.94 13.15
N VAL A 119 -19.01 5.07 14.48
CA VAL A 119 -18.42 6.15 15.27
C VAL A 119 -16.95 5.84 15.50
N THR A 120 -16.07 6.74 15.06
CA THR A 120 -14.63 6.61 15.28
C THR A 120 -14.31 6.73 16.76
N LEU A 121 -13.77 5.66 17.33
CA LEU A 121 -13.24 5.64 18.69
C LEU A 121 -11.78 6.09 18.73
N PHE A 122 -11.02 5.77 17.68
CA PHE A 122 -9.62 6.15 17.51
C PHE A 122 -9.22 6.15 16.04
N SER A 123 -8.35 7.07 15.63
CA SER A 123 -7.69 7.06 14.32
C SER A 123 -6.23 7.45 14.42
N PHE A 124 -5.41 6.89 13.53
CA PHE A 124 -4.00 7.18 13.38
C PHE A 124 -3.54 7.04 11.93
N PRO A 125 -3.02 8.09 11.28
CA PRO A 125 -3.07 9.49 11.72
C PRO A 125 -4.52 9.98 11.90
N SER A 126 -4.69 11.18 12.46
CA SER A 126 -6.03 11.71 12.81
C SER A 126 -6.96 11.84 11.61
N GLU A 127 -6.39 12.14 10.44
CA GLU A 127 -7.13 12.37 9.18
C GLU A 127 -7.17 11.08 8.36
N GLU A 128 -8.38 10.74 7.86
CA GLU A 128 -8.51 9.73 6.83
C GLU A 128 -7.93 10.28 5.53
N PRO A 129 -7.17 9.48 4.78
CA PRO A 129 -6.62 9.94 3.52
C PRO A 129 -7.69 10.37 2.53
N GLN A 130 -7.40 11.45 1.82
CA GLN A 130 -8.24 11.99 0.76
C GLN A 130 -7.54 11.80 -0.59
N ASN A 131 -8.24 11.22 -1.56
CA ASN A 131 -7.82 11.07 -2.96
C ASN A 131 -6.64 10.13 -3.23
N GLU A 132 -6.70 8.90 -2.75
CA GLU A 132 -5.72 7.87 -3.12
C GLU A 132 -6.10 7.20 -4.44
N ARG A 133 -5.11 7.03 -5.33
CA ARG A 133 -5.30 6.27 -6.57
C ARG A 133 -5.41 4.77 -6.31
N ILE A 134 -4.64 4.25 -5.35
CA ILE A 134 -4.60 2.84 -5.01
C ILE A 134 -4.56 2.72 -3.49
N ALA A 135 -5.64 2.19 -2.92
CA ALA A 135 -5.85 2.03 -1.50
C ALA A 135 -6.25 0.59 -1.21
N PHE A 136 -5.59 -0.05 -0.26
CA PHE A 136 -6.03 -1.34 0.26
C PHE A 136 -6.60 -1.17 1.65
N LYS A 137 -7.82 -1.66 1.85
CA LYS A 137 -8.51 -1.62 3.13
C LYS A 137 -8.73 -3.04 3.65
N VAL A 138 -8.25 -3.32 4.87
CA VAL A 138 -8.52 -4.55 5.60
C VAL A 138 -9.29 -4.22 6.86
N LYS A 139 -10.39 -4.94 7.09
CA LYS A 139 -11.25 -4.80 8.27
C LYS A 139 -11.21 -6.08 9.09
N ARG A 140 -11.02 -5.93 10.40
CA ARG A 140 -10.99 -7.04 11.36
C ARG A 140 -11.82 -6.70 12.59
N LEU A 141 -12.40 -7.71 13.21
CA LEU A 141 -13.16 -7.56 14.46
C LEU A 141 -12.21 -7.67 15.66
N GLY A 142 -12.39 -6.78 16.63
CA GLY A 142 -11.65 -6.78 17.88
C GLY A 142 -12.56 -6.49 19.07
N ILE A 143 -11.97 -6.50 20.26
CA ILE A 143 -12.66 -6.13 21.50
C ILE A 143 -11.86 -5.00 22.15
N LEU A 144 -12.52 -3.89 22.44
CA LEU A 144 -11.97 -2.74 23.16
C LEU A 144 -12.88 -2.45 24.34
N ASN A 145 -12.35 -2.38 25.57
CA ASN A 145 -13.15 -2.10 26.78
C ASN A 145 -14.41 -2.99 26.95
N SER A 146 -14.33 -4.25 26.51
CA SER A 146 -15.45 -5.23 26.52
C SER A 146 -16.58 -4.98 25.51
N THR A 147 -16.41 -4.02 24.59
CA THR A 147 -17.32 -3.85 23.44
C THR A 147 -16.66 -4.37 22.16
N PRO A 148 -17.42 -4.99 21.25
CA PRO A 148 -16.93 -5.33 19.93
C PRO A 148 -16.64 -4.04 19.14
N VAL A 149 -15.54 -4.03 18.40
CA VAL A 149 -15.12 -2.91 17.55
C VAL A 149 -14.60 -3.43 16.22
N VAL A 150 -14.67 -2.60 15.19
CA VAL A 150 -14.02 -2.87 13.91
C VAL A 150 -12.72 -2.10 13.84
N ILE A 151 -11.66 -2.81 13.48
CA ILE A 151 -10.33 -2.26 13.21
C ILE A 151 -10.14 -2.24 11.71
N GLU A 152 -10.00 -1.05 11.15
CA GLU A 152 -9.71 -0.81 9.75
C GLU A 152 -8.26 -0.38 9.59
N THR A 153 -7.56 -1.05 8.68
CA THR A 153 -6.21 -0.69 8.25
C THR A 153 -6.28 -0.36 6.77
N VAL A 154 -5.73 0.80 6.41
CA VAL A 154 -5.64 1.28 5.04
C VAL A 154 -4.18 1.52 4.71
N VAL A 155 -3.74 1.04 3.55
CA VAL A 155 -2.37 1.23 3.04
C VAL A 155 -2.45 1.73 1.61
N TRP A 156 -1.61 2.72 1.28
CA TRP A 156 -1.57 3.33 -0.05
C TRP A 156 -0.17 3.81 -0.43
N SER A 157 0.01 4.17 -1.71
CA SER A 157 1.22 4.80 -2.24
C SER A 157 1.00 6.25 -2.62
#